data_AF-A0A956BQD5-F1
#
_entry.id   AF-A0A956BQD5-F1
#
_cell.length_a   1.000
_cell.length_b   1.000
_cell.length_c   1.000
_cell.angle_alpha   90.00
_cell.angle_beta   90.00
_cell.angle_gamma   90.00
#
_symmetry.space_group_name_H-M   'P 1'
#
loop_
_entity.id
_entity.type
_entity.pdbx_description
1 polymer ?
#
loop_
_entity_poly.entity_id
_entity_poly.type
_entity_poly.pdbx_seq_one_letter_code
_entity_poly.pdbx_strand_id
1 'polypeptide(L)'
;MKTRAAVAHAAGKPLTIETLDLGGPREGEVLIELRATGVCHTDAYTLSGIDPEGAFPCILGHEGAGVVVDVGPGVRSLKKGDHVIPLYTPECRECDYCLNPKTNLCQTLRATQGKGVMPDGTSRFSLDGEPVLHYMGTSTFSNYTVLPEIACAKIREDAPFDKVCYIGCG
;
A
#
# COMPACT_ATOMS: atom_id res chain seq x y z
N MET A 1 12.69 -0.41 10.47
CA MET A 1 12.04 0.16 11.67
C MET A 1 11.01 -0.81 12.21
N LYS A 2 10.47 -0.59 13.41
CA LYS A 2 9.30 -1.33 13.89
C LYS A 2 8.01 -0.60 13.51
N THR A 3 6.97 -1.33 13.16
CA THR A 3 5.62 -0.78 12.91
C THR A 3 4.55 -1.66 13.54
N ARG A 4 3.48 -1.05 14.06
CA ARG A 4 2.31 -1.77 14.56
C ARG A 4 1.31 -1.92 13.41
N ALA A 5 0.84 -3.13 13.15
CA ALA A 5 -0.10 -3.42 12.07
C ALA A 5 -1.13 -4.48 12.48
N ALA A 6 -2.28 -4.48 11.80
CA ALA A 6 -3.25 -5.56 11.89
C ALA A 6 -2.92 -6.63 10.83
N VAL A 7 -2.48 -7.80 11.29
CA VAL A 7 -2.03 -8.90 10.43
C VAL A 7 -3.16 -9.90 10.21
N ALA A 8 -3.40 -10.22 8.95
CA ALA A 8 -4.24 -11.35 8.56
C ALA A 8 -3.35 -12.60 8.42
N HIS A 9 -3.34 -13.45 9.44
CA HIS A 9 -2.51 -14.67 9.42
C HIS A 9 -3.03 -15.74 8.47
N ALA A 10 -4.35 -15.86 8.32
CA ALA A 10 -5.00 -16.83 7.45
C ALA A 10 -6.43 -16.37 7.11
N ALA A 11 -6.96 -16.92 6.01
CA ALA A 11 -8.35 -16.72 5.60
C ALA A 11 -9.34 -17.06 6.74
N GLY A 12 -10.36 -16.21 6.89
CA GLY A 12 -11.46 -16.34 7.85
C GLY A 12 -11.06 -16.18 9.32
N LYS A 13 -9.79 -15.84 9.62
CA LYS A 13 -9.33 -15.61 10.99
C LYS A 13 -9.42 -14.12 11.36
N PRO A 14 -9.68 -13.78 12.62
CA PRO A 14 -9.59 -12.40 13.10
C PRO A 14 -8.18 -11.83 12.84
N LEU A 15 -8.12 -10.53 12.56
CA LEU A 15 -6.85 -9.80 12.53
C LEU A 15 -6.25 -9.75 13.94
N THR A 16 -4.95 -9.94 14.07
CA THR A 16 -4.21 -9.70 15.31
C THR A 16 -3.35 -8.46 15.15
N ILE A 17 -3.12 -7.75 16.25
CA ILE A 17 -2.25 -6.58 16.24
C ILE A 17 -0.83 -7.02 16.60
N GLU A 18 0.06 -6.95 15.61
CA GLU A 18 1.45 -7.36 15.72
C GLU A 18 2.39 -6.14 15.63
N THR A 19 3.62 -6.32 16.09
CA THR A 19 4.72 -5.38 15.84
C THR A 19 5.71 -6.02 14.87
N LEU A 20 5.74 -5.53 13.64
CA LEU A 20 6.55 -6.07 12.55
C LEU A 20 7.85 -5.27 12.34
N ASP A 21 8.83 -5.92 11.74
CA ASP A 21 9.94 -5.25 11.09
C ASP A 21 9.50 -4.72 9.72
N LEU A 22 9.77 -3.44 9.49
CA LEU A 22 9.53 -2.73 8.23
C LEU A 22 10.86 -2.26 7.64
N GLY A 23 11.24 -2.80 6.50
CA GLY A 23 12.37 -2.32 5.70
C GLY A 23 12.14 -0.89 5.20
N GLY A 24 13.23 -0.12 5.05
CA GLY A 24 13.16 1.22 4.45
C GLY A 24 12.82 1.19 2.96
N PRO A 25 12.45 2.34 2.38
CA PRO A 25 12.16 2.44 0.96
C PRO A 25 13.41 2.19 0.12
N ARG A 26 13.27 1.41 -0.96
CA ARG A 26 14.31 1.18 -1.98
C ARG A 26 14.08 2.09 -3.19
N GLU A 27 14.81 1.84 -4.28
CA GLU A 27 14.70 2.59 -5.54
C GLU A 27 13.23 2.76 -5.97
N GLY A 28 12.81 4.01 -6.17
CA GLY A 28 11.46 4.36 -6.61
C GLY A 28 10.37 4.14 -5.55
N GLU A 29 10.71 3.93 -4.28
CA GLU A 29 9.74 3.67 -3.21
C GLU A 29 9.68 4.82 -2.20
N VAL A 30 8.54 4.95 -1.53
CA VAL A 30 8.30 5.92 -0.47
C VAL A 30 7.82 5.21 0.79
N LEU A 31 8.23 5.73 1.95
CA LEU A 31 7.72 5.32 3.25
C LEU A 31 6.69 6.33 3.74
N ILE A 32 5.48 5.86 4.04
CA ILE A 32 4.36 6.68 4.49
C ILE A 32 4.03 6.33 5.94
N GLU A 33 3.77 7.34 6.75
CA GLU A 33 3.08 7.19 8.04
C GLU A 33 1.58 7.43 7.83
N LEU A 34 0.78 6.38 8.03
CA LEU A 34 -0.66 6.42 7.83
C LEU A 34 -1.32 7.19 8.97
N ARG A 35 -2.24 8.09 8.60
CA ARG A 35 -3.01 8.91 9.54
C ARG A 35 -4.47 8.45 9.66
N ALA A 36 -5.02 7.93 8.58
CA ALA A 36 -6.34 7.33 8.55
C ALA A 36 -6.39 6.21 7.51
N THR A 37 -7.25 5.23 7.74
CA THR A 37 -7.59 4.22 6.74
C THR A 37 -9.08 3.86 6.86
N GLY A 38 -9.75 3.74 5.72
CA GLY A 38 -11.09 3.15 5.62
C GLY A 38 -11.04 1.64 5.83
N VAL A 39 -12.21 1.05 6.11
CA VAL A 39 -12.42 -0.41 6.11
C VAL A 39 -13.40 -0.71 4.99
N CYS A 40 -12.92 -1.32 3.92
CA CYS A 40 -13.68 -1.56 2.72
C CYS A 40 -14.28 -2.98 2.71
N HIS A 41 -15.35 -3.16 1.93
CA HIS A 41 -15.87 -4.51 1.66
C HIS A 41 -14.81 -5.41 1.01
N THR A 42 -13.96 -4.86 0.14
CA THR A 42 -12.89 -5.63 -0.53
C THR A 42 -11.91 -6.22 0.47
N ASP A 43 -11.54 -5.50 1.54
CA ASP A 43 -10.67 -6.04 2.60
C ASP A 43 -11.33 -7.23 3.31
N ALA A 44 -12.62 -7.12 3.63
CA ALA A 44 -13.39 -8.19 4.26
C ALA A 44 -13.61 -9.39 3.32
N TYR A 45 -13.84 -9.14 2.03
CA TYR A 45 -13.98 -10.16 1.01
C TYR A 45 -12.67 -10.94 0.84
N THR A 46 -11.53 -10.26 0.75
CA THR A 46 -10.22 -10.94 0.74
C THR A 46 -10.00 -11.72 2.04
N LEU A 47 -10.24 -11.12 3.21
CA LEU A 47 -10.08 -11.80 4.50
C LEU A 47 -10.93 -13.06 4.61
N SER A 48 -12.10 -13.11 3.98
CA SER A 48 -12.97 -14.29 4.00
C SER A 48 -12.35 -15.53 3.33
N GLY A 49 -11.35 -15.35 2.46
CA GLY A 49 -10.75 -16.42 1.64
C GLY A 49 -11.56 -16.81 0.41
N ILE A 50 -12.66 -16.12 0.13
CA ILE A 50 -13.47 -16.33 -1.09
C ILE A 50 -12.81 -15.65 -2.30
N ASP A 51 -12.07 -14.58 -2.06
CA ASP A 51 -11.28 -13.89 -3.07
C ASP A 51 -10.12 -14.78 -3.58
N PRO A 52 -10.07 -15.14 -4.88
CA PRO A 52 -8.99 -15.93 -5.43
C PRO A 52 -7.64 -15.17 -5.46
N GLU A 53 -7.64 -13.84 -5.32
CA GLU A 53 -6.40 -13.06 -5.19
C GLU A 53 -5.88 -13.00 -3.75
N GLY A 54 -6.60 -13.57 -2.78
CA GLY A 54 -6.20 -13.57 -1.36
C GLY A 54 -4.95 -14.40 -1.07
N ALA A 55 -3.93 -13.74 -0.52
CA ALA A 55 -2.68 -14.37 -0.06
C ALA A 55 -2.38 -13.99 1.40
N PHE A 56 -1.89 -14.96 2.17
CA PHE A 56 -1.65 -14.83 3.62
C PHE A 56 -0.30 -15.45 4.00
N PRO A 57 0.40 -14.96 5.05
CA PRO A 57 0.02 -13.84 5.90
C PRO A 57 0.20 -12.48 5.19
N CYS A 58 -0.68 -11.52 5.44
CA CYS A 58 -0.61 -10.19 4.83
C CYS A 58 -1.11 -9.07 5.77
N ILE A 59 -0.81 -7.83 5.40
CA ILE A 59 -1.41 -6.63 5.99
C ILE A 59 -2.40 -6.07 4.97
N LEU A 60 -3.69 -6.15 5.28
CA LEU A 60 -4.79 -5.64 4.44
C LEU A 60 -4.87 -4.10 4.46
N GLY A 61 -5.93 -3.55 3.85
CA GLY A 61 -6.19 -2.12 3.78
C GLY A 61 -5.60 -1.49 2.52
N HIS A 62 -6.44 -0.74 1.82
CA HIS A 62 -6.06 -0.02 0.59
C HIS A 62 -6.63 1.41 0.50
N GLU A 63 -7.47 1.82 1.45
CA GLU A 63 -8.11 3.13 1.53
C GLU A 63 -7.42 4.04 2.55
N GLY A 64 -6.15 4.38 2.33
CA GLY A 64 -5.32 5.13 3.27
C GLY A 64 -5.19 6.61 2.95
N ALA A 65 -4.79 7.40 3.96
CA ALA A 65 -4.18 8.70 3.75
C ALA A 65 -3.12 8.97 4.83
N GLY A 66 -2.02 9.63 4.44
CA GLY A 66 -0.89 9.83 5.34
C GLY A 66 0.15 10.82 4.85
N VAL A 67 1.31 10.77 5.48
CA VAL A 67 2.44 11.68 5.22
C VAL A 67 3.65 10.87 4.81
N VAL A 68 4.33 11.29 3.73
CA VAL A 68 5.63 10.72 3.36
C VAL A 68 6.65 11.07 4.44
N VAL A 69 7.28 10.07 5.04
CA VAL A 69 8.29 10.26 6.09
C VAL A 69 9.71 9.98 5.62
N ASP A 70 9.87 9.21 4.54
CA ASP A 70 11.16 8.96 3.88
C ASP A 70 10.95 8.56 2.41
N VAL A 71 11.99 8.74 1.59
CA VAL A 71 11.97 8.39 0.16
C VAL A 71 13.24 7.63 -0.22
N GLY A 72 13.09 6.62 -1.06
CA GLY A 72 14.22 5.89 -1.61
C GLY A 72 14.88 6.64 -2.76
N PRO A 73 16.03 6.14 -3.26
CA PRO A 73 16.67 6.69 -4.44
C PRO A 73 15.74 6.67 -5.67
N GLY A 74 15.92 7.61 -6.60
CA GLY A 74 15.13 7.65 -7.83
C GLY A 74 13.71 8.21 -7.73
N VAL A 75 13.19 8.47 -6.52
CA VAL A 75 11.92 9.17 -6.31
C VAL A 75 12.03 10.62 -6.79
N ARG A 76 11.07 11.12 -7.59
CA ARG A 76 11.16 12.42 -8.27
C ARG A 76 10.00 13.38 -8.00
N SER A 77 8.82 12.86 -7.71
CA SER A 77 7.56 13.58 -7.55
C SER A 77 7.12 13.76 -6.10
N LEU A 78 7.68 12.96 -5.18
CA LEU A 78 7.38 13.00 -3.75
C LEU A 78 8.62 13.32 -2.91
N LYS A 79 8.38 13.93 -1.75
CA LYS A 79 9.40 14.19 -0.73
C LYS A 79 8.83 14.05 0.67
N LYS A 80 9.71 13.92 1.66
CA LYS A 80 9.33 13.96 3.08
C LYS A 80 8.46 15.18 3.39
N GLY A 81 7.35 14.94 4.09
CA GLY A 81 6.35 15.94 4.46
C GLY A 81 5.17 16.03 3.50
N ASP A 82 5.25 15.46 2.29
CA ASP A 82 4.13 15.48 1.36
C ASP A 82 2.96 14.64 1.90
N HIS A 83 1.76 15.20 1.81
CA HIS A 83 0.53 14.48 2.12
C HIS A 83 0.11 13.65 0.92
N VAL A 84 -0.27 12.39 1.15
CA VAL A 84 -0.49 11.42 0.08
C VAL A 84 -1.66 10.48 0.37
N ILE A 85 -2.27 10.00 -0.71
CA ILE A 85 -3.21 8.87 -0.73
C ILE A 85 -2.54 7.72 -1.49
N PRO A 86 -2.38 6.52 -0.87
CA PRO A 86 -2.03 5.30 -1.56
C PRO A 86 -3.01 4.95 -2.68
N LEU A 87 -2.48 4.48 -3.80
CA LEU A 87 -3.24 4.10 -4.98
C LEU A 87 -3.14 2.59 -5.19
N TYR A 88 -4.23 1.87 -4.96
CA TYR A 88 -4.30 0.44 -5.31
C TYR A 88 -4.25 0.21 -6.83
N THR A 89 -4.50 1.24 -7.65
CA THR A 89 -4.20 1.22 -9.09
C THR A 89 -3.20 2.35 -9.36
N PRO A 90 -1.93 2.03 -9.68
CA PRO A 90 -0.90 3.05 -9.83
C PRO A 90 -1.10 3.88 -11.11
N GLU A 91 -0.34 4.95 -11.25
CA GLU A 91 -0.26 5.76 -12.48
C GLU A 91 1.21 6.04 -12.82
N CYS A 92 1.83 5.18 -13.65
CA CYS A 92 3.24 5.36 -14.02
C CYS A 92 3.49 6.47 -15.05
N ARG A 93 2.45 6.93 -15.76
CA ARG A 93 2.48 7.99 -16.78
C ARG A 93 3.34 7.73 -18.02
N GLU A 94 3.90 6.53 -18.14
CA GLU A 94 4.82 6.17 -19.23
C GLU A 94 4.37 4.95 -20.04
N CYS A 95 3.57 4.05 -19.46
CA CYS A 95 3.09 2.87 -20.18
C CYS A 95 1.92 3.20 -21.13
N ASP A 96 1.73 2.38 -22.16
CA ASP A 96 0.66 2.54 -23.16
C ASP A 96 -0.74 2.68 -22.54
N TYR A 97 -0.98 2.07 -21.38
CA TYR A 97 -2.25 2.19 -20.66
C TYR A 97 -2.42 3.56 -20.01
N CYS A 98 -1.39 4.08 -19.34
CA CYS A 98 -1.43 5.44 -18.76
C CYS A 98 -1.48 6.53 -19.84
N LEU A 99 -0.93 6.26 -21.02
CA LEU A 99 -0.97 7.19 -22.16
C LEU A 99 -2.28 7.12 -22.95
N ASN A 100 -3.15 6.16 -22.65
CA ASN A 100 -4.41 5.96 -23.38
C ASN A 100 -5.59 6.63 -22.64
N PRO A 101 -6.33 7.55 -23.30
CA PRO A 101 -7.41 8.31 -22.66
C PRO A 101 -8.65 7.49 -22.27
N LYS A 102 -8.69 6.19 -22.59
CA LYS A 102 -9.83 5.30 -22.33
C LYS A 102 -9.62 4.34 -21.15
N THR A 103 -8.48 4.40 -20.48
CA THR A 103 -8.20 3.50 -19.34
C THR A 103 -7.36 4.20 -18.28
N ASN A 104 -7.53 3.75 -17.04
CA ASN A 104 -6.70 4.10 -15.89
C ASN A 104 -5.97 2.87 -15.32
N LEU A 105 -6.04 1.71 -15.99
CA LEU A 105 -5.52 0.43 -15.48
C LEU A 105 -4.05 0.27 -15.83
N CYS A 106 -3.18 1.01 -15.14
CA CYS A 106 -1.74 0.89 -15.29
C CYS A 106 -1.28 -0.57 -15.12
N GLN A 107 -0.41 -1.03 -16.01
CA GLN A 107 0.08 -2.41 -16.01
C GLN A 107 1.43 -2.58 -15.28
N THR A 108 2.12 -1.49 -14.95
CA THR A 108 3.50 -1.51 -14.46
C THR A 108 3.70 -2.34 -13.19
N LEU A 109 2.73 -2.32 -12.26
CA LEU A 109 2.83 -3.09 -11.00
C LEU A 109 1.99 -4.37 -10.98
N ARG A 110 1.20 -4.63 -12.03
CA ARG A 110 0.18 -5.69 -11.99
C ARG A 110 0.77 -7.08 -11.77
N ALA A 111 1.98 -7.33 -12.28
CA ALA A 111 2.67 -8.62 -12.18
C ALA A 111 3.14 -8.98 -10.75
N THR A 112 3.34 -7.98 -9.88
CA THR A 112 3.82 -8.17 -8.50
C THR A 112 2.74 -7.87 -7.46
N GLN A 113 1.83 -6.93 -7.76
CA GLN A 113 0.76 -6.52 -6.85
C GLN A 113 -0.11 -7.69 -6.39
N GLY A 114 -0.58 -8.54 -7.31
CA GLY A 114 -1.37 -9.73 -6.97
C GLY A 114 -0.59 -10.83 -6.26
N LYS A 115 0.74 -10.72 -6.19
CA LYS A 115 1.61 -11.62 -5.42
C LYS A 115 1.95 -11.08 -4.04
N GLY A 116 1.48 -9.87 -3.71
CA GLY A 116 1.74 -9.22 -2.43
C GLY A 116 3.19 -8.81 -2.20
N VAL A 117 3.91 -8.44 -3.26
CA VAL A 117 5.32 -8.03 -3.19
C VAL A 117 5.58 -6.74 -3.96
N MET A 118 6.66 -6.06 -3.59
CA MET A 118 7.18 -4.88 -4.28
C MET A 118 7.67 -5.22 -5.70
N PRO A 119 7.97 -4.23 -6.57
CA PRO A 119 8.45 -4.49 -7.94
C PRO A 119 9.69 -5.37 -8.01
N ASP A 120 10.53 -5.33 -6.96
CA ASP A 120 11.73 -6.16 -6.82
C ASP A 120 11.45 -7.62 -6.36
N GLY A 121 10.18 -7.99 -6.21
CA GLY A 121 9.76 -9.33 -5.80
C GLY A 121 9.87 -9.62 -4.31
N THR A 122 10.18 -8.62 -3.47
CA THR A 122 10.34 -8.80 -2.03
C THR A 122 9.25 -8.08 -1.23
N SER A 123 8.99 -8.54 0.00
CA SER A 123 8.20 -7.76 0.96
C SER A 123 9.07 -6.73 1.68
N ARG A 124 8.43 -5.69 2.20
CA ARG A 124 9.03 -4.75 3.16
C ARG A 124 8.69 -5.10 4.60
N PHE A 125 7.69 -5.95 4.81
CA PHE A 125 7.27 -6.40 6.13
C PHE A 125 7.83 -7.79 6.45
N SER A 126 8.28 -7.97 7.68
CA SER A 126 8.55 -9.28 8.25
C SER A 126 8.08 -9.38 9.71
N LEU A 127 7.70 -10.59 10.10
CA LEU A 127 7.35 -10.97 11.47
C LEU A 127 8.25 -12.15 11.85
N ASP A 128 9.04 -11.99 12.90
CA ASP A 128 10.01 -13.00 13.36
C ASP A 128 10.99 -13.49 12.28
N GLY A 129 11.34 -12.59 11.35
CA GLY A 129 12.24 -12.89 10.22
C GLY A 129 11.53 -13.46 8.98
N GLU A 130 10.27 -13.85 9.10
CA GLU A 130 9.48 -14.38 7.98
C GLU A 130 8.72 -13.26 7.24
N PRO A 131 8.67 -13.27 5.90
CA PRO A 131 7.96 -12.24 5.14
C PRO A 131 6.45 -12.21 5.42
N VAL A 132 5.90 -11.00 5.57
CA VAL A 132 4.46 -10.75 5.57
C VAL A 132 4.11 -10.00 4.28
N LEU A 133 3.12 -10.47 3.54
CA LEU A 133 2.81 -9.94 2.21
C LEU A 133 2.15 -8.56 2.28
N HIS A 134 2.40 -7.78 1.23
CA HIS A 134 1.64 -6.57 0.94
C HIS A 134 0.26 -6.93 0.37
N TYR A 135 -0.70 -6.02 0.53
CA TYR A 135 -2.04 -6.14 -0.02
C TYR A 135 -2.30 -4.99 -0.98
N MET A 136 -2.64 -5.33 -2.23
CA MET A 136 -2.88 -4.38 -3.33
C MET A 136 -1.78 -3.31 -3.50
N GLY A 137 -0.56 -3.60 -3.04
CA GLY A 137 0.57 -2.67 -3.06
C GLY A 137 0.43 -1.46 -2.13
N THR A 138 -0.43 -1.54 -1.10
CA THR A 138 -0.72 -0.42 -0.19
C THR A 138 -0.58 -0.78 1.28
N SER A 139 -1.27 -1.81 1.77
CA SER A 139 -1.18 -2.32 3.16
C SER A 139 -1.40 -1.25 4.24
N THR A 140 -2.54 -0.56 4.16
CA THR A 140 -2.85 0.61 5.00
C THR A 140 -3.33 0.26 6.41
N PHE A 141 -3.52 -1.02 6.75
CA PHE A 141 -3.74 -1.48 8.13
C PHE A 141 -2.42 -1.57 8.94
N SER A 142 -1.50 -0.65 8.69
CA SER A 142 -0.24 -0.48 9.41
C SER A 142 0.00 1.00 9.69
N ASN A 143 0.63 1.31 10.82
CA ASN A 143 1.04 2.69 11.12
C ASN A 143 2.00 3.27 10.06
N TYR A 144 2.83 2.41 9.46
CA TYR A 144 3.75 2.76 8.39
C TYR A 144 3.72 1.72 7.28
N THR A 145 3.83 2.16 6.03
CA THR A 145 3.93 1.26 4.88
C THR A 145 4.83 1.83 3.80
N VAL A 146 5.40 0.95 2.97
CA VAL A 146 6.27 1.31 1.85
C VAL A 146 5.58 0.96 0.55
N LEU A 147 5.53 1.90 -0.38
CA LEU A 147 4.90 1.73 -1.69
C LEU A 147 5.81 2.27 -2.79
N PRO A 148 5.67 1.81 -4.04
CA PRO A 148 6.26 2.51 -5.18
C PRO A 148 5.69 3.94 -5.28
N GLU A 149 6.52 4.91 -5.66
CA GLU A 149 6.12 6.31 -5.83
C GLU A 149 4.91 6.46 -6.76
N ILE A 150 4.87 5.68 -7.84
CA ILE A 150 3.78 5.68 -8.82
C ILE A 150 2.44 5.18 -8.25
N ALA A 151 2.45 4.60 -7.05
CA ALA A 151 1.27 4.15 -6.31
C ALA A 151 0.88 5.15 -5.20
N CYS A 152 1.27 6.43 -5.33
CA CYS A 152 0.96 7.48 -4.37
C CYS A 152 0.51 8.76 -5.08
N ALA A 153 -0.68 9.25 -4.75
CA ALA A 153 -1.15 10.57 -5.19
C ALA A 153 -0.83 11.62 -4.13
N LYS A 154 -0.06 12.65 -4.50
CA LYS A 154 0.12 13.85 -3.67
C LYS A 154 -1.18 14.64 -3.58
N ILE A 155 -1.54 15.06 -2.37
CA ILE A 155 -2.72 15.86 -2.08
C ILE A 155 -2.35 17.19 -1.40
N ARG A 156 -3.34 18.08 -1.26
CA ARG A 156 -3.20 19.34 -0.52
C ARG A 156 -2.90 19.09 0.96
N GLU A 157 -2.04 19.91 1.55
CA GLU A 157 -1.55 19.72 2.93
C GLU A 157 -2.64 19.96 4.01
N ASP A 158 -3.69 20.70 3.68
CA ASP A 158 -4.81 20.98 4.59
C ASP A 158 -6.00 20.01 4.41
N ALA A 159 -5.84 18.95 3.61
CA ALA A 159 -6.85 17.90 3.50
C ALA A 159 -6.96 17.09 4.81
N PRO A 160 -8.16 16.95 5.39
CA PRO A 160 -8.36 16.16 6.60
C PRO A 160 -8.27 14.65 6.27
N PHE A 161 -7.25 13.98 6.79
CA PHE A 161 -6.96 12.57 6.49
C PHE A 161 -8.14 11.62 6.74
N ASP A 162 -8.90 11.84 7.81
CA ASP A 162 -10.07 11.03 8.21
C ASP A 162 -11.28 11.20 7.27
N LYS A 163 -11.22 12.12 6.32
CA LYS A 163 -12.23 12.30 5.26
C LYS A 163 -11.71 11.87 3.90
N VAL A 164 -10.48 12.25 3.58
CA VAL A 164 -9.95 12.04 2.23
C VAL A 164 -9.43 10.63 2.00
N CYS A 165 -9.20 9.83 3.05
CA CYS A 165 -8.77 8.43 2.89
C CYS A 165 -9.74 7.59 2.05
N TYR A 166 -11.06 7.88 2.12
CA TYR A 166 -12.08 7.19 1.32
C TYR A 166 -11.92 7.40 -0.20
N ILE A 167 -11.28 8.50 -0.61
CA ILE A 167 -11.04 8.79 -2.04
C ILE A 167 -10.02 7.79 -2.65
N GLY A 168 -9.24 7.08 -1.82
CA GLY A 168 -8.27 6.09 -2.27
C GLY A 168 -8.86 4.86 -2.96
N CYS A 169 -10.15 4.57 -2.77
CA CYS A 169 -10.86 3.50 -3.49
C CYS A 169 -12.07 4.02 -4.26
N GLY A 170 -13.08 4.58 -3.58
CA GLY A 170 -14.32 5.03 -4.22
C GLY A 170 -15.45 5.30 -3.24
#